data_AF-A0A9D5VUW5-F1
#
_entry.id   AF-A0A9D5VUW5-F1
#
_cell.length_a   1.000
_cell.length_b   1.000
_cell.length_c   1.000
_cell.angle_alpha   90.00
_cell.angle_beta   90.00
_cell.angle_gamma   90.00
#
_symmetry.space_group_name_H-M   'P 1'
#
loop_
_entity.id
_entity.type
_entity.pdbx_description
1 polymer ?
#
loop_
_entity_poly.entity_id
_entity_poly.type
_entity_poly.pdbx_seq_one_letter_code
_entity_poly.pdbx_strand_id
1 'polypeptide(L)' 'ELKKICPDIKVILTSGYNENDAPKKKSEDLPAAFIQKPYQLSELKEKIESVLKNESPAKNL' A
#
# COMPACT_ATOMS: atom_id res chain seq x y z
N GLU A 1 -9.50 -7.97 -9.07
CA GLU A 1 -10.11 -7.15 -10.14
C GLU A 1 -9.13 -6.20 -10.84
N LEU A 2 -8.56 -5.17 -10.20
CA LEU A 2 -7.63 -4.23 -10.89
C LEU A 2 -6.43 -4.92 -11.56
N LYS A 3 -5.79 -5.88 -10.87
CA LYS A 3 -4.69 -6.68 -11.43
C LYS A 3 -5.08 -7.55 -12.63
N LYS A 4 -6.37 -7.87 -12.82
CA LYS A 4 -6.85 -8.59 -14.02
C LYS A 4 -6.82 -7.70 -15.26
N ILE A 5 -6.92 -6.37 -15.08
CA ILE A 5 -6.90 -5.36 -16.16
C ILE A 5 -5.46 -4.92 -16.43
N CYS A 6 -4.69 -4.65 -15.37
CA CYS A 6 -3.30 -4.25 -15.46
C CYS A 6 -2.50 -5.01 -14.38
N PRO A 7 -1.78 -6.08 -14.75
CA PRO A 7 -1.04 -6.90 -13.80
C PRO A 7 -0.01 -6.11 -12.98
N ASP A 8 0.61 -5.09 -13.59
CA ASP A 8 1.67 -4.28 -12.99
C ASP A 8 1.16 -3.07 -12.18
N ILE A 9 -0.16 -2.91 -12.04
CA ILE A 9 -0.72 -1.76 -11.31
C ILE A 9 -0.31 -1.81 -9.83
N LYS A 10 0.34 -0.73 -9.38
CA LYS A 10 0.73 -0.56 -7.99
C LYS A 10 -0.44 0.04 -7.21
N VAL A 11 -0.90 -0.67 -6.18
CA VAL A 11 -2.06 -0.26 -5.37
C VAL A 11 -1.61 0.15 -3.97
N ILE A 12 -1.99 1.35 -3.55
CA ILE A 12 -1.84 1.81 -2.16
C ILE A 12 -3.22 1.76 -1.50
N LEU A 13 -3.35 1.01 -0.41
CA LEU A 13 -4.60 0.91 0.35
C LEU A 13 -4.62 1.93 1.50
N THR A 14 -5.77 2.57 1.73
CA THR A 14 -5.95 3.47 2.87
C THR A 14 -7.20 3.14 3.69
N SER A 15 -7.07 3.01 5.02
CA SER A 15 -8.21 2.78 5.92
C SER A 15 -8.05 3.46 7.27
N GLY A 16 -9.17 3.76 7.94
CA GLY A 16 -9.18 4.31 9.31
C GLY A 16 -9.01 3.24 10.41
N TYR A 17 -9.06 1.96 10.05
CA TYR A 17 -8.72 0.83 10.92
C TYR A 17 -7.24 0.47 10.72
N ASN A 18 -6.60 -0.04 11.77
CA ASN A 18 -5.18 -0.43 11.76
C ASN A 18 -4.92 -1.54 10.70
N GLU A 19 -3.69 -1.63 10.20
CA GLU A 19 -3.29 -2.63 9.19
C GLU A 19 -3.62 -4.07 9.59
N ASN A 20 -3.59 -4.38 10.90
CA ASN A 20 -3.94 -5.68 11.46
C ASN A 20 -5.43 -6.04 11.33
N ASP A 21 -6.31 -5.05 11.16
CA ASP A 21 -7.75 -5.23 10.96
C ASP A 21 -8.12 -5.23 9.47
N ALA A 22 -7.19 -4.86 8.58
CA ALA A 22 -7.41 -5.00 7.16
C ALA A 22 -7.45 -6.51 6.83
N PRO A 23 -8.48 -6.99 6.12
CA PRO A 23 -8.58 -8.41 5.78
C PRO A 23 -7.30 -8.83 5.06
N LYS A 24 -6.57 -9.80 5.63
CA LYS A 24 -5.39 -10.43 5.00
C LYS A 24 -5.82 -10.97 3.64
N LYS A 25 -5.68 -10.14 2.60
CA LYS A 25 -5.96 -10.56 1.24
C LYS A 25 -4.94 -11.64 0.87
N LYS A 26 -5.41 -12.62 0.10
CA LYS A 26 -4.57 -13.70 -0.46
C LYS A 26 -3.27 -13.10 -0.98
N SER A 27 -2.15 -13.75 -0.67
CA SER A 27 -0.76 -13.27 -0.89
C SER A 27 -0.47 -12.69 -2.27
N GLU A 28 -1.23 -13.07 -3.30
CA GLU A 28 -1.07 -12.60 -4.69
C GLU A 28 -1.73 -11.23 -4.97
N ASP A 29 -2.63 -10.77 -4.12
CA ASP A 29 -3.42 -9.53 -4.26
C ASP A 29 -3.12 -8.48 -3.19
N LEU A 30 -2.00 -8.64 -2.48
CA LEU A 30 -1.58 -7.66 -1.48
C LEU A 30 -1.25 -6.31 -2.14
N PRO A 31 -1.66 -5.19 -1.52
CA PRO A 31 -1.33 -3.86 -2.00
C PRO A 31 0.19 -3.63 -1.92
N ALA A 32 0.72 -2.78 -2.81
CA ALA A 32 2.12 -2.38 -2.80
C ALA A 32 2.49 -1.56 -1.54
N ALA A 33 1.49 -0.89 -0.94
CA ALA A 33 1.65 -0.21 0.34
C ALA A 33 0.30 0.00 1.06
N PHE A 34 0.39 0.32 2.35
CA PHE A 34 -0.73 0.73 3.19
C PHE A 34 -0.46 2.09 3.85
N ILE A 35 -1.48 2.94 3.96
CA ILE A 35 -1.45 4.21 4.72
C ILE A 35 -2.70 4.30 5.59
N GLN A 36 -2.52 4.47 6.90
CA GLN A 36 -3.63 4.60 7.83
C GLN A 36 -4.22 6.01 7.78
N LYS A 37 -5.55 6.12 7.87
CA LYS A 37 -6.23 7.40 8.08
C LYS A 37 -6.35 7.71 9.57
N PRO A 38 -6.20 8.98 9.99
CA PRO A 38 -5.81 10.12 9.16
C PRO A 38 -4.30 10.12 8.87
N TYR A 39 -3.92 10.54 7.66
CA TYR A 39 -2.53 10.72 7.26
C TYR A 39 -2.27 12.15 6.80
N GLN A 40 -0.99 12.55 6.82
CA GLN A 40 -0.55 13.82 6.25
C GLN A 40 -0.27 13.70 4.75
N LEU A 41 -0.31 14.83 4.03
CA LEU A 41 0.01 14.83 2.60
C LEU A 41 1.46 14.40 2.31
N SER A 42 2.39 14.76 3.20
CA SER A 42 3.79 14.31 3.16
C SER A 42 3.90 12.78 3.18
N GLU A 43 3.17 12.12 4.07
CA GLU A 43 3.15 10.67 4.20
C GLU A 43 2.62 9.99 2.93
N LEU A 44 1.56 10.53 2.32
CA LEU A 44 1.05 10.04 1.04
C LEU A 44 2.09 10.20 -0.07
N LYS A 45 2.75 11.37 -0.14
CA LYS A 45 3.80 11.65 -1.12
C LYS A 45 4.95 10.65 -0.99
N GLU A 46 5.48 10.47 0.20
CA GLU A 46 6.58 9.53 0.48
C GLU A 46 6.21 8.11 0.07
N LYS A 47 4.98 7.66 0.36
CA LYS A 47 4.54 6.32 -0.02
C LYS A 47 4.41 6.15 -1.52
N ILE A 48 3.88 7.15 -2.23
CA ILE A 48 3.83 7.13 -3.70
C ILE A 48 5.24 7.03 -4.28
N GLU A 49 6.18 7.84 -3.79
CA GLU A 49 7.57 7.82 -4.25
C GLU A 49 8.24 6.46 -4.00
N SER A 50 8.11 5.90 -2.80
CA SER A 50 8.64 4.58 -2.44
C SER A 50 8.08 3.47 -3.35
N VAL A 51 6.76 3.46 -3.55
CA VAL A 51 6.09 2.49 -4.41
C VAL A 51 6.55 2.62 -5.86
N LEU A 52 6.71 3.84 -6.38
CA LEU A 52 7.18 4.07 -7.75
C LEU A 52 8.64 3.66 -7.95
N LYS A 53 9.51 3.90 -6.96
CA LYS A 53 10.94 3.54 -7.00
C LYS A 53 11.22 2.04 -6.83
N ASN A 54 10.20 1.20 -6.57
CA ASN A 54 10.35 -0.20 -6.14
C ASN A 54 11.15 -0.35 -4.84
N GLU A 55 11.26 0.70 -4.04
CA GLU A 55 11.81 0.63 -2.70
C GLU A 55 10.74 -0.02 -1.84
N SER A 56 10.90 -1.32 -1.55
CA SER A 56 10.10 -1.97 -0.52
C SER A 56 10.25 -1.11 0.74
N PRO A 57 9.15 -0.68 1.40
CA PRO A 57 9.26 0.09 2.62
C PRO A 57 10.11 -0.75 3.56
N ALA A 58 11.27 -0.22 3.95
CA ALA A 58 12.17 -0.91 4.85
C ALA A 58 11.33 -1.36 6.04
N LYS A 59 11.27 -2.69 6.25
CA LYS A 59 10.88 -3.24 7.54
C LYS A 59 11.88 -2.65 8.54
N ASN A 60 11.50 -1.59 9.22
CA ASN A 60 12.16 -1.22 10.47
C ASN A 60 11.83 -2.35 11.44
N LEU A 61 12.80 -3.26 11.60
CA LEU A 61 12.89 -4.27 12.66
C LEU A 61 13.32 -3.59 13.96
#